data_AF-A0A8H6AZQ5-F1
#
_entry.id   AF-A0A8H6AZQ5-F1
#
_cell.length_a   1.000
_cell.length_b   1.000
_cell.length_c   1.000
_cell.angle_alpha   90.00
_cell.angle_beta   90.00
_cell.angle_gamma   90.00
#
_symmetry.space_group_name_H-M   'P 1'
#
loop_
_entity.id
_entity.type
_entity.pdbx_description
1 polymer ?
#
loop_
_entity_poly.entity_id
_entity_poly.type
_entity_poly.pdbx_seq_one_letter_code
_entity_poly.pdbx_strand_id
1 'polypeptide(L)'
;MVKRKAKGVGDEVHIEPRRSSRQKVNNTESLKEKATTSSTSYSSAPNTKKEIKKETTKRDSQKGANVNGEVTAPKTTASSTKSTKSTKPSLPNGTKSTTSEIPSAESSSTRQYWLMKAEPESRIEKGHDIKFSIDDLAAKTEPEPWDGIRAYPARNNLRAMKKGDLAFFYHSSCKVPAIVGIMEIVEEHSPDLSAHDSEAPYYDPKSSPDDPKWSVVHVEFRQKLKTPITLKEIKAWFEEKGNALNNMQMLKLARLSVSKVSSDEWRFLVGEMEKNGDVIKE
;
A
#
# COMPACT_ATOMS: atom_id res chain seq x y z
N MET A 1 -63.16 26.67 -30.82
CA MET A 1 -62.74 25.42 -31.50
C MET A 1 -61.26 25.51 -31.83
N VAL A 2 -60.55 24.39 -31.73
CA VAL A 2 -59.18 24.24 -31.20
C VAL A 2 -58.06 24.41 -32.24
N LYS A 3 -56.96 25.10 -31.87
CA LYS A 3 -55.62 25.05 -32.49
C LYS A 3 -54.89 23.75 -32.10
N ARG A 4 -54.14 23.13 -33.02
CA ARG A 4 -53.00 22.18 -32.88
C ARG A 4 -52.80 21.50 -34.26
N LYS A 5 -51.64 21.05 -34.75
CA LYS A 5 -50.26 20.89 -34.25
C LYS A 5 -49.37 20.58 -35.46
N ALA A 6 -48.10 20.98 -35.43
CA ALA A 6 -47.04 20.47 -36.31
C ALA A 6 -46.39 19.19 -35.72
N LYS A 7 -45.94 18.29 -36.60
CA LYS A 7 -44.98 17.17 -36.45
C LYS A 7 -44.26 17.12 -37.81
N GLY A 8 -42.95 16.95 -37.96
CA GLY A 8 -41.90 16.36 -37.12
C GLY A 8 -41.14 15.39 -38.02
N VAL A 9 -39.94 15.76 -38.47
CA VAL A 9 -38.98 14.90 -39.20
C VAL A 9 -37.76 14.79 -38.28
N GLY A 10 -37.39 13.57 -37.91
CA GLY A 10 -36.18 13.25 -37.19
C GLY A 10 -35.54 12.03 -37.85
N ASP A 11 -34.34 12.23 -38.39
CA ASP A 11 -33.46 11.18 -38.88
C ASP A 11 -32.74 10.53 -37.69
N GLU A 12 -32.83 9.20 -37.63
CA GLU A 12 -32.25 8.35 -36.59
C GLU A 12 -30.93 7.77 -37.12
N VAL A 13 -29.79 8.15 -36.51
CA VAL A 13 -28.47 7.57 -36.84
C VAL A 13 -28.14 6.51 -35.79
N HIS A 14 -28.27 5.25 -36.20
CA HIS A 14 -27.92 4.06 -35.43
C HIS A 14 -26.40 3.83 -35.52
N ILE A 15 -25.67 3.91 -34.39
CA ILE A 15 -24.24 3.58 -34.30
C ILE A 15 -24.08 2.25 -33.55
N GLU A 16 -23.65 1.22 -34.27
CA GLU A 16 -23.31 -0.11 -33.77
C GLU A 16 -21.93 -0.13 -33.07
N PRO A 17 -21.74 -0.91 -31.98
CA PRO A 17 -20.49 -0.96 -31.22
C PRO A 17 -19.41 -1.82 -31.91
N ARG A 18 -18.25 -1.21 -32.18
CA ARG A 18 -17.07 -1.90 -32.74
C ARG A 18 -16.50 -2.92 -31.75
N ARG A 19 -16.60 -4.20 -32.13
CA ARG A 19 -15.97 -5.35 -31.50
C ARG A 19 -14.49 -5.42 -31.92
N SER A 20 -13.56 -5.27 -30.99
CA SER A 20 -12.11 -5.41 -31.22
C SER A 20 -11.71 -6.89 -31.35
N SER A 21 -11.41 -7.33 -32.57
CA SER A 21 -10.75 -8.62 -32.84
C SER A 21 -9.23 -8.43 -32.94
N ARG A 22 -8.51 -9.09 -32.05
CA ARG A 22 -7.04 -9.12 -31.97
C ARG A 22 -6.53 -10.16 -32.97
N GLN A 23 -6.02 -9.72 -34.13
CA GLN A 23 -5.32 -10.61 -35.07
C GLN A 23 -3.85 -10.75 -34.67
N LYS A 24 -3.44 -12.02 -34.54
CA LYS A 24 -2.08 -12.47 -34.22
C LYS A 24 -1.41 -12.80 -35.54
N VAL A 25 -0.48 -11.96 -35.99
CA VAL A 25 0.28 -12.20 -37.22
C VAL A 25 1.60 -12.87 -36.85
N ASN A 26 1.71 -14.16 -37.17
CA ASN A 26 2.96 -14.89 -37.20
C ASN A 26 3.62 -14.59 -38.54
N ASN A 27 4.86 -14.11 -38.55
CA ASN A 27 5.63 -14.00 -39.78
C ASN A 27 6.72 -15.08 -39.79
N THR A 28 6.63 -15.96 -40.78
CA THR A 28 7.58 -17.04 -41.07
C THR A 28 8.26 -16.68 -42.39
N GLU A 29 9.60 -16.69 -42.41
CA GLU A 29 10.43 -16.45 -43.60
C GLU A 29 10.27 -17.53 -44.68
N SER A 30 10.46 -17.15 -45.96
CA SER A 30 11.32 -17.92 -46.88
C SER A 30 11.82 -17.08 -48.11
N LEU A 31 13.15 -16.95 -48.18
CA LEU A 31 14.11 -17.13 -49.29
C LEU A 31 13.90 -16.47 -50.69
N LYS A 32 14.92 -15.68 -51.11
CA LYS A 32 15.75 -15.95 -52.31
C LYS A 32 17.02 -15.07 -52.39
N GLU A 33 18.06 -15.65 -53.00
CA GLU A 33 19.49 -15.34 -53.03
C GLU A 33 19.92 -14.09 -53.84
N LYS A 34 21.10 -13.53 -53.50
CA LYS A 34 22.27 -13.48 -54.39
C LYS A 34 23.55 -13.06 -53.66
N ALA A 35 24.64 -13.77 -53.99
CA ALA A 35 25.98 -13.68 -53.41
C ALA A 35 26.80 -12.50 -53.94
N THR A 36 27.77 -11.99 -53.15
CA THR A 36 29.14 -11.66 -53.60
C THR A 36 30.10 -11.68 -52.41
N THR A 37 31.28 -12.23 -52.67
CA THR A 37 32.44 -12.58 -51.84
C THR A 37 33.24 -11.42 -51.27
N SER A 38 33.78 -11.56 -50.05
CA SER A 38 35.22 -11.38 -49.76
C SER A 38 35.61 -11.83 -48.34
N SER A 39 36.76 -12.50 -48.27
CA SER A 39 37.47 -13.17 -47.17
C SER A 39 37.87 -12.31 -45.96
N THR A 40 37.96 -12.92 -44.77
CA THR A 40 39.24 -13.25 -44.08
C THR A 40 38.96 -14.07 -42.80
N SER A 41 39.82 -15.06 -42.59
CA SER A 41 39.88 -16.16 -41.62
C SER A 41 40.05 -15.78 -40.15
N TYR A 42 39.55 -16.62 -39.22
CA TYR A 42 40.38 -17.38 -38.24
C TYR A 42 39.57 -18.50 -37.56
N SER A 43 40.21 -19.67 -37.48
CA SER A 43 39.87 -20.98 -36.87
C SER A 43 39.66 -20.88 -35.33
N SER A 44 39.01 -21.74 -34.53
CA SER A 44 38.72 -23.20 -34.60
C SER A 44 37.71 -23.57 -33.48
N ALA A 45 36.84 -24.56 -33.73
CA ALA A 45 36.09 -25.31 -32.70
C ALA A 45 36.93 -26.53 -32.19
N PRO A 46 36.51 -27.36 -31.19
CA PRO A 46 35.31 -28.20 -31.32
C PRO A 46 34.43 -28.40 -30.05
N ASN A 47 33.21 -28.83 -30.37
CA ASN A 47 32.13 -29.38 -29.56
C ASN A 47 32.52 -30.52 -28.60
N THR A 48 31.73 -30.71 -27.53
CA THR A 48 31.01 -31.99 -27.31
C THR A 48 29.82 -31.84 -26.36
N LYS A 49 28.67 -32.32 -26.83
CA LYS A 49 27.43 -32.59 -26.08
C LYS A 49 27.63 -33.82 -25.19
N LYS A 50 26.93 -33.89 -24.05
CA LYS A 50 26.24 -35.13 -23.65
C LYS A 50 25.01 -34.87 -22.79
N GLU A 51 23.95 -35.50 -23.29
CA GLU A 51 22.59 -35.70 -22.80
C GLU A 51 22.58 -36.75 -21.67
N ILE A 52 21.62 -36.71 -20.74
CA ILE A 52 20.98 -37.92 -20.13
C ILE A 52 19.60 -37.55 -19.56
N LYS A 53 18.70 -38.52 -19.71
CA LYS A 53 17.24 -38.52 -19.59
C LYS A 53 16.71 -38.63 -18.15
N LYS A 54 15.43 -38.28 -18.06
CA LYS A 54 14.40 -38.60 -17.05
C LYS A 54 14.43 -40.06 -16.57
N GLU A 55 14.04 -40.27 -15.30
CA GLU A 55 13.10 -41.35 -14.96
C GLU A 55 12.20 -40.99 -13.76
N THR A 56 10.92 -41.29 -13.98
CA THR A 56 9.74 -41.19 -13.12
C THR A 56 9.62 -42.40 -12.19
N THR A 57 8.98 -42.24 -11.03
CA THR A 57 8.10 -43.31 -10.51
C THR A 57 7.02 -42.74 -9.59
N LYS A 58 5.77 -43.01 -9.97
CA LYS A 58 4.56 -43.00 -9.12
C LYS A 58 4.46 -44.34 -8.37
N ARG A 59 3.86 -44.32 -7.19
CA ARG A 59 3.02 -45.36 -6.54
C ARG A 59 2.70 -44.85 -5.13
N ASP A 60 1.59 -45.10 -4.47
CA ASP A 60 0.26 -45.58 -4.81
C ASP A 60 -0.61 -45.23 -3.60
N SER A 61 -1.92 -45.15 -3.79
CA SER A 61 -2.89 -44.91 -2.72
C SER A 61 -3.42 -46.23 -2.21
N GLN A 62 -3.54 -46.45 -0.89
CA GLN A 62 -4.49 -47.45 -0.38
C GLN A 62 -5.18 -46.99 0.92
N LYS A 63 -6.51 -47.17 0.89
CA LYS A 63 -7.52 -46.97 1.92
C LYS A 63 -7.35 -47.91 3.11
N GLY A 64 -7.80 -47.45 4.28
CA GLY A 64 -8.32 -48.28 5.36
C GLY A 64 -9.51 -47.56 6.00
N ALA A 65 -10.67 -48.23 6.03
CA ALA A 65 -11.93 -47.77 6.62
C ALA A 65 -12.23 -48.54 7.91
N ASN A 66 -12.77 -47.88 8.94
CA ASN A 66 -13.79 -48.34 9.91
C ASN A 66 -13.81 -47.38 11.12
N VAL A 67 -14.84 -47.15 11.93
CA VAL A 67 -16.33 -47.16 11.88
C VAL A 67 -16.77 -46.82 13.32
N ASN A 68 -17.86 -46.05 13.44
CA ASN A 68 -18.80 -45.86 14.56
C ASN A 68 -18.46 -45.09 15.85
N GLY A 69 -19.41 -44.22 16.22
CA GLY A 69 -19.54 -43.58 17.53
C GLY A 69 -20.55 -42.42 17.55
N GLU A 70 -21.82 -42.70 17.25
CA GLU A 70 -22.98 -41.85 17.50
C GLU A 70 -23.18 -41.60 19.01
N VAL A 71 -23.78 -40.45 19.40
CA VAL A 71 -24.86 -40.30 20.41
C VAL A 71 -25.09 -38.82 20.80
N THR A 72 -26.23 -38.31 20.32
CA THR A 72 -27.23 -37.40 20.90
C THR A 72 -26.89 -36.07 21.60
N ALA A 73 -27.57 -35.01 21.12
CA ALA A 73 -27.98 -33.81 21.87
C ALA A 73 -29.12 -34.14 22.88
N PRO A 74 -29.46 -33.22 23.80
CA PRO A 74 -30.57 -32.32 23.49
C PRO A 74 -30.46 -30.87 24.02
N LYS A 75 -31.24 -29.99 23.39
CA LYS A 75 -31.62 -28.62 23.80
C LYS A 75 -32.60 -28.64 24.98
N THR A 76 -32.65 -27.55 25.75
CA THR A 76 -33.87 -26.85 26.25
C THR A 76 -33.45 -25.60 27.07
N THR A 77 -33.70 -24.36 26.61
CA THR A 77 -34.88 -23.46 26.75
C THR A 77 -34.86 -22.53 27.97
N ALA A 78 -35.08 -21.23 27.67
CA ALA A 78 -35.79 -20.20 28.47
C ALA A 78 -35.17 -19.78 29.82
N SER A 79 -35.30 -18.56 30.35
CA SER A 79 -35.85 -17.25 29.97
C SER A 79 -35.54 -16.30 31.16
N SER A 80 -35.44 -14.98 30.92
CA SER A 80 -35.85 -13.86 31.81
C SER A 80 -35.50 -13.91 33.32
N THR A 81 -35.03 -12.87 33.98
CA THR A 81 -35.80 -11.64 34.28
C THR A 81 -34.95 -10.70 35.16
N LYS A 82 -35.22 -9.39 35.02
CA LYS A 82 -35.24 -8.34 36.08
C LYS A 82 -33.92 -7.85 36.69
N SER A 83 -33.44 -6.78 36.07
CA SER A 83 -33.26 -5.45 36.67
C SER A 83 -33.88 -5.21 38.05
N THR A 84 -33.06 -4.83 39.02
CA THR A 84 -33.47 -4.07 40.21
C THR A 84 -32.65 -2.78 40.30
N LYS A 85 -33.43 -1.71 40.48
CA LYS A 85 -33.08 -0.30 40.55
C LYS A 85 -32.89 0.05 42.03
N SER A 86 -31.78 0.67 42.41
CA SER A 86 -31.61 1.32 43.71
C SER A 86 -30.66 2.52 43.53
N THR A 87 -31.20 3.75 43.47
CA THR A 87 -31.47 4.72 44.56
C THR A 87 -30.23 5.57 44.89
N LYS A 88 -30.31 6.83 44.45
CA LYS A 88 -29.46 7.97 44.80
C LYS A 88 -29.73 8.37 46.26
N PRO A 89 -28.71 8.78 47.03
CA PRO A 89 -28.87 10.06 47.73
C PRO A 89 -27.65 10.98 47.65
N SER A 90 -27.97 12.26 47.83
CA SER A 90 -27.19 13.49 47.73
C SER A 90 -26.27 13.78 48.93
N LEU A 91 -25.32 14.69 48.67
CA LEU A 91 -24.30 15.30 49.54
C LEU A 91 -24.79 15.79 50.92
N PRO A 92 -23.84 15.98 51.87
CA PRO A 92 -23.54 17.36 52.27
C PRO A 92 -22.04 17.71 52.29
N ASN A 93 -21.77 19.00 52.09
CA ASN A 93 -20.47 19.69 52.13
C ASN A 93 -19.86 19.77 53.55
N GLY A 94 -18.51 19.83 53.64
CA GLY A 94 -17.86 20.40 54.82
C GLY A 94 -16.37 20.11 55.06
N THR A 95 -15.49 20.72 54.27
CA THR A 95 -14.28 21.44 54.73
C THR A 95 -12.97 20.71 55.12
N LYS A 96 -11.87 21.24 54.51
CA LYS A 96 -10.44 21.29 54.89
C LYS A 96 -9.44 20.24 54.36
N SER A 97 -8.78 20.66 53.27
CA SER A 97 -7.33 20.74 53.10
C SER A 97 -6.48 19.55 53.53
N THR A 98 -6.03 18.78 52.54
CA THR A 98 -4.70 18.18 52.55
C THR A 98 -4.16 18.26 51.14
N THR A 99 -3.03 18.94 51.02
CA THR A 99 -2.15 19.02 49.86
C THR A 99 -1.88 17.62 49.31
N SER A 100 -2.39 17.36 48.12
CA SER A 100 -1.96 16.23 47.29
C SER A 100 -1.61 16.81 45.94
N GLU A 101 -0.32 16.93 45.69
CA GLU A 101 0.28 17.21 44.40
C GLU A 101 -0.35 16.26 43.36
N ILE A 102 -1.09 16.85 42.43
CA ILE A 102 -1.48 16.16 41.20
C ILE A 102 -0.24 16.25 40.31
N PRO A 103 0.44 15.16 39.96
CA PRO A 103 1.41 15.21 38.88
C PRO A 103 0.60 15.57 37.64
N SER A 104 0.89 16.74 37.10
CA SER A 104 0.56 17.11 35.72
C SER A 104 0.98 15.94 34.84
N ALA A 105 0.00 15.15 34.40
CA ALA A 105 0.17 14.19 33.34
C ALA A 105 0.45 14.98 32.07
N GLU A 106 1.72 15.35 31.87
CA GLU A 106 2.23 15.57 30.54
C GLU A 106 1.98 14.28 29.78
N SER A 107 1.02 14.31 28.87
CA SER A 107 0.90 13.27 27.87
C SER A 107 2.15 13.37 27.01
N SER A 108 3.21 12.64 27.37
CA SER A 108 4.28 12.34 26.44
C SER A 108 3.64 11.47 25.36
N SER A 109 3.03 12.08 24.34
CA SER A 109 2.59 11.36 23.15
C SER A 109 3.84 10.73 22.57
N THR A 110 3.98 9.42 22.73
CA THR A 110 5.07 8.70 22.09
C THR A 110 4.91 8.88 20.59
N ARG A 111 5.95 9.43 19.95
CA ARG A 111 6.00 9.63 18.51
C ARG A 111 5.63 8.34 17.78
N GLN A 112 4.78 8.41 16.76
CA GLN A 112 4.45 7.26 15.94
C GLN A 112 5.32 7.22 14.67
N TYR A 113 5.44 6.02 14.13
CA TYR A 113 6.26 5.74 12.96
C TYR A 113 5.42 5.13 11.83
N TRP A 114 5.80 5.48 10.61
CA TRP A 114 5.04 5.14 9.42
C TRP A 114 5.96 4.69 8.28
N LEU A 115 5.37 4.08 7.26
CA LEU A 115 6.01 3.83 5.97
C LEU A 115 5.02 4.23 4.88
N MET A 116 5.49 5.05 3.95
CA MET A 116 4.68 5.65 2.89
C MET A 116 5.34 5.38 1.54
N LYS A 117 4.56 4.79 0.63
CA LYS A 117 5.04 4.34 -0.69
C LYS A 117 4.81 5.42 -1.74
N ALA A 118 5.82 5.66 -2.57
CA ALA A 118 5.73 6.44 -3.80
C ALA A 118 6.47 5.72 -4.94
N GLU A 119 6.23 6.13 -6.18
CA GLU A 119 6.82 5.50 -7.37
C GLU A 119 7.91 6.41 -7.96
N PRO A 120 9.19 5.99 -7.96
CA PRO A 120 10.28 6.84 -8.44
C PRO A 120 10.46 6.82 -9.96
N GLU A 121 9.86 5.84 -10.65
CA GLU A 121 9.94 5.66 -12.10
C GLU A 121 8.67 6.23 -12.75
N SER A 122 8.78 6.69 -14.01
CA SER A 122 7.64 7.27 -14.72
C SER A 122 6.53 6.25 -14.93
N ARG A 123 5.31 6.63 -14.58
CA ARG A 123 4.10 5.84 -14.82
C ARG A 123 2.92 6.77 -15.05
N ILE A 124 2.21 6.53 -16.15
CA ILE A 124 1.08 7.37 -16.53
C ILE A 124 -0.22 6.83 -15.92
N GLU A 125 -0.93 7.69 -15.17
CA GLU A 125 -2.27 7.46 -14.64
C GLU A 125 -3.20 8.54 -15.21
N LYS A 126 -4.22 8.14 -15.99
CA LYS A 126 -5.15 9.06 -16.67
C LYS A 126 -4.46 10.26 -17.37
N GLY A 127 -3.36 10.00 -18.07
CA GLY A 127 -2.63 11.03 -18.81
C GLY A 127 -1.62 11.85 -17.98
N HIS A 128 -1.50 11.60 -16.68
CA HIS A 128 -0.56 12.29 -15.79
C HIS A 128 0.58 11.36 -15.39
N ASP A 129 1.82 11.87 -15.40
CA ASP A 129 2.93 11.14 -14.79
C ASP A 129 2.87 11.30 -13.27
N ILE A 130 2.76 10.18 -12.56
CA ILE A 130 2.64 10.14 -11.10
C ILE A 130 3.97 9.86 -10.39
N LYS A 131 5.08 9.97 -11.13
CA LYS A 131 6.42 9.82 -10.60
C LYS A 131 6.68 10.78 -9.44
N PHE A 132 7.11 10.23 -8.30
CA PHE A 132 7.55 10.98 -7.14
C PHE A 132 8.62 10.21 -6.35
N SER A 133 9.84 10.73 -6.34
CA SER A 133 10.99 10.16 -5.65
C SER A 133 11.37 10.94 -4.39
N ILE A 134 12.32 10.41 -3.61
CA ILE A 134 12.82 11.10 -2.41
C ILE A 134 13.59 12.36 -2.78
N ASP A 135 14.20 12.40 -3.97
CA ASP A 135 14.90 13.58 -4.48
C ASP A 135 13.91 14.67 -4.90
N ASP A 136 12.74 14.28 -5.42
CA ASP A 136 11.66 15.22 -5.71
C ASP A 136 11.11 15.84 -4.42
N LEU A 137 10.93 15.05 -3.35
CA LEU A 137 10.57 15.56 -2.03
C LEU A 137 11.66 16.47 -1.44
N ALA A 138 12.94 16.09 -1.56
CA ALA A 138 14.06 16.90 -1.08
C ALA A 138 14.18 18.26 -1.80
N ALA A 139 13.68 18.37 -3.03
CA ALA A 139 13.65 19.61 -3.80
C ALA A 139 12.47 20.53 -3.45
N LYS A 140 11.50 20.08 -2.64
CA LYS A 140 10.37 20.91 -2.20
C LYS A 140 10.84 21.97 -1.21
N THR A 141 10.30 23.17 -1.34
CA THR A 141 10.58 24.30 -0.44
C THR A 141 9.50 24.52 0.61
N GLU A 142 8.36 23.84 0.45
CA GLU A 142 7.19 23.91 1.33
C GLU A 142 6.73 22.49 1.66
N PRO A 143 5.96 22.28 2.74
CA PRO A 143 5.37 20.98 3.06
C PRO A 143 4.61 20.35 1.88
N GLU A 144 4.96 19.12 1.52
CA GLU A 144 4.35 18.43 0.38
C GLU A 144 3.09 17.67 0.81
N PRO A 145 1.92 17.89 0.18
CA PRO A 145 0.74 17.08 0.43
C PRO A 145 0.97 15.64 -0.06
N TRP A 146 0.77 14.66 0.82
CA TRP A 146 0.81 13.24 0.43
C TRP A 146 -0.52 12.78 -0.14
N ASP A 147 -0.80 13.24 -1.36
CA ASP A 147 -2.08 13.07 -2.06
C ASP A 147 -2.26 11.69 -2.72
N GLY A 148 -3.34 11.52 -3.48
CA GLY A 148 -3.58 10.34 -4.30
C GLY A 148 -3.97 9.06 -3.54
N ILE A 149 -4.11 9.12 -2.21
CA ILE A 149 -4.56 7.97 -1.42
C ILE A 149 -6.04 7.67 -1.68
N ARG A 150 -6.33 6.51 -2.28
CA ARG A 150 -7.68 6.02 -2.61
C ARG A 150 -8.05 4.68 -1.97
N ALA A 151 -7.31 4.27 -0.93
CA ALA A 151 -7.61 3.09 -0.13
C ALA A 151 -8.02 3.50 1.29
N TYR A 152 -9.21 3.09 1.75
CA TYR A 152 -9.74 3.46 3.07
C TYR A 152 -8.79 3.12 4.24
N PRO A 153 -8.12 1.95 4.29
CA PRO A 153 -7.18 1.68 5.37
C PRO A 153 -5.97 2.63 5.37
N ALA A 154 -5.44 2.97 4.20
CA ALA A 154 -4.33 3.93 4.07
C ALA A 154 -4.77 5.34 4.49
N ARG A 155 -5.96 5.77 4.07
CA ARG A 155 -6.55 7.05 4.50
C ARG A 155 -6.73 7.11 6.02
N ASN A 156 -7.19 6.02 6.64
CA ASN A 156 -7.37 5.99 8.08
C ASN A 156 -6.01 6.09 8.80
N ASN A 157 -4.95 5.54 8.24
CA ASN A 157 -3.59 5.73 8.75
C ASN A 157 -3.15 7.20 8.63
N LEU A 158 -3.40 7.87 7.49
CA LEU A 158 -3.12 9.31 7.35
C LEU A 158 -3.84 10.13 8.42
N ARG A 159 -5.12 9.83 8.68
CA ARG A 159 -5.90 10.53 9.72
C ARG A 159 -5.43 10.27 11.15
N ALA A 160 -4.64 9.23 11.37
CA ALA A 160 -4.09 8.88 12.67
C ALA A 160 -2.68 9.46 12.91
N MET A 161 -2.06 10.05 11.89
CA MET A 161 -0.76 10.72 11.98
C MET A 161 -0.86 12.01 12.78
N LYS A 162 0.22 12.32 13.50
CA LYS A 162 0.38 13.56 14.27
C LYS A 162 1.59 14.34 13.78
N LYS A 163 1.54 15.66 13.95
CA LYS A 163 2.69 16.52 13.67
C LYS A 163 3.89 16.05 14.49
N GLY A 164 5.05 15.89 13.84
CA GLY A 164 6.26 15.35 14.43
C GLY A 164 6.39 13.83 14.36
N ASP A 165 5.41 13.10 13.83
CA ASP A 165 5.58 11.69 13.48
C ASP A 165 6.60 11.53 12.35
N LEU A 166 7.34 10.42 12.33
CA LEU A 166 8.32 10.12 11.29
C LEU A 166 7.82 9.01 10.37
N ALA A 167 8.22 9.08 9.10
CA ALA A 167 7.87 8.09 8.10
C ALA A 167 9.10 7.66 7.27
N PHE A 168 9.20 6.38 6.98
CA PHE A 168 10.07 5.88 5.92
C PHE A 168 9.47 6.20 4.55
N PHE A 169 10.26 6.86 3.70
CA PHE A 169 9.94 7.02 2.28
C PHE A 169 10.33 5.73 1.55
N TYR A 170 9.35 5.05 0.98
CA TYR A 170 9.54 3.77 0.31
C TYR A 170 9.33 3.90 -1.20
N HIS A 171 10.36 3.59 -1.97
CA HIS A 171 10.26 3.43 -3.43
C HIS A 171 9.56 2.12 -3.76
N SER A 172 8.41 2.23 -4.42
CA SER A 172 7.56 1.12 -4.84
C SER A 172 7.43 1.06 -6.37
N SER A 173 6.93 -0.06 -6.88
CA SER A 173 6.66 -0.27 -8.32
C SER A 173 7.85 0.03 -9.24
N CYS A 174 9.08 -0.07 -8.75
CA CYS A 174 10.31 0.17 -9.49
C CYS A 174 11.18 -1.11 -9.55
N LYS A 175 12.29 -1.04 -10.30
CA LYS A 175 13.20 -2.18 -10.45
C LYS A 175 13.75 -2.71 -9.12
N VAL A 176 14.05 -1.83 -8.18
CA VAL A 176 14.57 -2.18 -6.85
C VAL A 176 13.76 -1.45 -5.77
N PRO A 177 12.65 -2.05 -5.30
CA PRO A 177 11.85 -1.46 -4.24
C PRO A 177 12.62 -1.42 -2.92
N ALA A 178 12.60 -0.29 -2.22
CA ALA A 178 13.43 -0.07 -1.04
C ALA A 178 12.91 1.08 -0.17
N ILE A 179 13.27 1.06 1.11
CA ILE A 179 13.29 2.28 1.93
C ILE A 179 14.51 3.09 1.50
N VAL A 180 14.29 4.35 1.15
CA VAL A 180 15.33 5.23 0.58
C VAL A 180 15.59 6.48 1.40
N GLY A 181 14.78 6.74 2.42
CA GLY A 181 14.86 7.96 3.20
C GLY A 181 13.86 8.02 4.35
N ILE A 182 13.97 9.11 5.10
CA ILE A 182 13.10 9.49 6.20
C ILE A 182 12.49 10.86 5.88
N MET A 183 11.23 11.00 6.23
CA MET A 183 10.48 12.25 6.19
C MET A 183 9.69 12.43 7.49
N GLU A 184 9.24 13.64 7.75
CA GLU A 184 8.43 13.99 8.92
C GLU A 184 7.04 14.45 8.49
N ILE A 185 6.03 14.11 9.27
CA ILE A 185 4.69 14.68 9.15
C ILE A 185 4.69 16.05 9.82
N VAL A 186 4.55 17.12 9.05
CA VAL A 186 4.62 18.50 9.58
C VAL A 186 3.27 19.17 9.72
N GLU A 187 2.24 18.61 9.07
CA GLU A 187 0.84 18.98 9.25
C GLU A 187 -0.05 17.74 9.32
N GLU A 188 -1.02 17.78 10.25
CA GLU A 188 -2.03 16.74 10.40
C GLU A 188 -3.00 16.73 9.21
N HIS A 189 -3.91 15.77 9.22
CA HIS A 189 -4.71 15.50 8.05
C HIS A 189 -5.63 16.68 7.66
N SER A 190 -5.77 16.88 6.36
CA SER A 190 -6.74 17.79 5.74
C SER A 190 -7.44 17.08 4.56
N PRO A 191 -8.55 17.63 4.01
CA PRO A 191 -9.17 17.08 2.81
C PRO A 191 -8.21 17.00 1.62
N ASP A 192 -8.24 15.88 0.88
CA ASP A 192 -7.53 15.79 -0.40
C ASP A 192 -8.37 16.45 -1.50
N LEU A 193 -8.03 17.70 -1.84
CA LEU A 193 -8.74 18.49 -2.86
C LEU A 193 -8.51 17.96 -4.29
N SER A 194 -7.42 17.22 -4.54
CA SER A 194 -7.19 16.57 -5.85
C SER A 194 -8.28 15.56 -6.20
N ALA A 195 -9.00 15.03 -5.20
CA ALA A 195 -10.11 14.12 -5.42
C ALA A 195 -11.33 14.79 -6.07
N HIS A 196 -11.41 16.12 -6.06
CA HIS A 196 -12.53 16.90 -6.62
C HIS A 196 -12.23 17.48 -8.00
N ASP A 197 -10.98 17.46 -8.43
CA ASP A 197 -10.56 17.92 -9.75
C ASP A 197 -10.75 16.80 -10.78
N SER A 198 -11.57 17.04 -11.82
CA SER A 198 -11.87 16.05 -12.86
C SER A 198 -10.65 15.69 -13.72
N GLU A 199 -9.68 16.58 -13.80
CA GLU A 199 -8.47 16.37 -14.58
C GLU A 199 -7.40 15.64 -13.76
N ALA A 200 -7.47 15.65 -12.44
CA ALA A 200 -6.48 15.00 -11.60
C ALA A 200 -6.45 13.46 -11.81
N PRO A 201 -5.26 12.82 -11.73
CA PRO A 201 -5.11 11.38 -11.93
C PRO A 201 -6.02 10.56 -11.01
N TYR A 202 -6.21 11.04 -9.79
CA TYR A 202 -6.96 10.36 -8.74
C TYR A 202 -8.33 11.01 -8.45
N TYR A 203 -8.94 11.70 -9.42
CA TYR A 203 -10.32 12.18 -9.31
C TYR A 203 -11.28 11.09 -8.79
N ASP A 204 -12.14 11.42 -7.82
CA ASP A 204 -13.24 10.59 -7.35
C ASP A 204 -14.57 11.37 -7.42
N PRO A 205 -15.43 11.10 -8.43
CA PRO A 205 -16.71 11.80 -8.60
C PRO A 205 -17.69 11.57 -7.45
N LYS A 206 -17.40 10.64 -6.54
CA LYS A 206 -18.23 10.36 -5.37
C LYS A 206 -17.73 11.08 -4.13
N SER A 207 -16.61 11.80 -4.16
CA SER A 207 -16.12 12.61 -3.05
C SER A 207 -16.75 14.00 -3.15
N SER A 208 -17.55 14.39 -2.15
CA SER A 208 -18.16 15.72 -2.12
C SER A 208 -17.20 16.74 -1.47
N PRO A 209 -17.19 18.02 -1.88
CA PRO A 209 -16.51 19.08 -1.14
C PRO A 209 -17.02 19.26 0.29
N ASP A 210 -18.32 19.07 0.52
CA ASP A 210 -18.95 19.20 1.85
C ASP A 210 -18.67 18.00 2.78
N ASP A 211 -18.35 16.84 2.21
CA ASP A 211 -18.00 15.61 2.92
C ASP A 211 -16.86 14.88 2.18
N PRO A 212 -15.61 15.39 2.30
CA PRO A 212 -14.49 14.86 1.56
C PRO A 212 -14.11 13.46 2.05
N LYS A 213 -14.14 12.50 1.13
CA LYS A 213 -13.84 11.10 1.43
C LYS A 213 -12.37 10.85 1.72
N TRP A 214 -11.51 11.63 1.08
CA TRP A 214 -10.07 11.44 1.04
C TRP A 214 -9.36 12.51 1.85
N SER A 215 -8.17 12.16 2.33
CA SER A 215 -7.39 13.01 3.20
C SER A 215 -5.93 12.93 2.81
N VAL A 216 -5.21 14.02 2.99
CA VAL A 216 -3.75 14.11 2.90
C VAL A 216 -3.19 14.51 4.26
N VAL A 217 -1.89 14.30 4.45
CA VAL A 217 -1.06 14.99 5.45
C VAL A 217 0.00 15.75 4.68
N HIS A 218 0.68 16.71 5.30
CA HIS A 218 1.85 17.34 4.69
C HIS A 218 3.14 16.81 5.29
N VAL A 219 4.11 16.52 4.42
CA VAL A 219 5.39 15.93 4.79
C VAL A 219 6.55 16.79 4.35
N GLU A 220 7.65 16.70 5.10
CA GLU A 220 8.92 17.31 4.73
C GLU A 220 10.04 16.27 4.70
N PHE A 221 10.96 16.47 3.77
CA PHE A 221 12.20 15.72 3.73
C PHE A 221 12.99 15.87 5.06
N ARG A 222 13.57 14.77 5.51
CA ARG A 222 14.54 14.78 6.63
C ARG A 222 15.89 14.22 6.22
N GLN A 223 15.89 13.04 5.58
CA GLN A 223 17.14 12.41 5.18
C GLN A 223 16.94 11.45 4.00
N LYS A 224 17.91 11.45 3.09
CA LYS A 224 18.09 10.39 2.09
C LYS A 224 19.15 9.42 2.61
N LEU A 225 18.89 8.13 2.51
CA LEU A 225 19.83 7.10 2.93
C LEU A 225 20.98 6.99 1.94
N LYS A 226 22.20 6.75 2.45
CA LYS A 226 23.36 6.43 1.62
C LYS A 226 23.16 5.08 0.93
N THR A 227 22.66 4.10 1.69
CA THR A 227 22.39 2.75 1.20
C THR A 227 20.91 2.42 1.44
N PRO A 228 20.09 2.31 0.38
CA PRO A 228 18.70 1.92 0.52
C PRO A 228 18.55 0.54 1.15
N ILE A 229 17.56 0.38 2.04
CA ILE A 229 17.17 -0.93 2.58
C ILE A 229 16.18 -1.56 1.61
N THR A 230 16.59 -2.61 0.90
CA THR A 230 15.77 -3.22 -0.16
C THR A 230 14.66 -4.08 0.39
N LEU A 231 13.58 -4.24 -0.38
CA LEU A 231 12.49 -5.17 -0.07
C LEU A 231 12.99 -6.61 0.13
N LYS A 232 14.05 -7.01 -0.56
CA LYS A 232 14.66 -8.33 -0.42
C LYS A 232 15.21 -8.53 0.98
N GLU A 233 15.93 -7.53 1.52
CA GLU A 233 16.47 -7.56 2.88
C GLU A 233 15.34 -7.55 3.92
N ILE A 234 14.36 -6.64 3.75
CA ILE A 234 13.19 -6.56 4.66
C ILE A 234 12.45 -7.90 4.73
N LYS A 235 12.26 -8.58 3.59
CA LYS A 235 11.63 -9.91 3.55
C LYS A 235 12.47 -10.99 4.24
N ALA A 236 13.79 -10.96 4.04
CA ALA A 236 14.68 -11.92 4.69
C ALA A 236 14.59 -11.81 6.23
N TRP A 237 14.62 -10.59 6.77
CA TRP A 237 14.43 -10.35 8.20
C TRP A 237 13.02 -10.68 8.67
N PHE A 238 12.00 -10.40 7.86
CA PHE A 238 10.61 -10.75 8.19
C PHE A 238 10.38 -12.25 8.35
N GLU A 239 11.08 -13.08 7.56
CA GLU A 239 10.94 -14.54 7.60
C GLU A 239 11.72 -15.19 8.77
N GLU A 240 12.69 -14.47 9.34
CA GLU A 240 13.45 -14.92 10.50
C GLU A 240 12.58 -14.95 11.76
N LYS A 241 12.48 -16.11 12.41
CA LYS A 241 11.63 -16.28 13.61
C LYS A 241 12.13 -15.41 14.76
N GLY A 242 11.23 -14.62 15.35
CA GLY A 242 11.54 -13.76 16.50
C GLY A 242 12.16 -12.42 16.11
N ASN A 243 12.26 -12.12 14.82
CA ASN A 243 12.73 -10.85 14.33
C ASN A 243 11.69 -9.74 14.57
N ALA A 244 12.16 -8.52 14.87
CA ALA A 244 11.31 -7.35 15.12
C ALA A 244 10.31 -7.07 13.97
N LEU A 245 10.65 -7.47 12.74
CA LEU A 245 9.82 -7.23 11.57
C LEU A 245 8.68 -8.24 11.37
N ASN A 246 8.57 -9.32 12.15
CA ASN A 246 7.56 -10.38 11.93
C ASN A 246 6.10 -9.88 11.87
N ASN A 247 5.82 -8.67 12.36
CA ASN A 247 4.50 -8.05 12.34
C ASN A 247 4.33 -6.87 11.38
N MET A 248 5.34 -6.58 10.56
CA MET A 248 5.37 -5.39 9.71
C MET A 248 4.17 -5.36 8.75
N GLN A 249 3.35 -4.32 8.91
CA GLN A 249 2.08 -4.20 8.17
C GLN A 249 2.30 -4.13 6.65
N MET A 250 3.38 -3.48 6.22
CA MET A 250 3.74 -3.33 4.80
C MET A 250 3.87 -4.67 4.06
N LEU A 251 4.39 -5.71 4.74
CA LEU A 251 4.57 -7.05 4.17
C LEU A 251 3.31 -7.91 4.27
N LYS A 252 2.55 -7.78 5.36
CA LYS A 252 1.28 -8.51 5.55
C LYS A 252 0.16 -8.00 4.63
N LEU A 253 0.16 -6.70 4.32
CA LEU A 253 -0.84 -6.02 3.50
C LEU A 253 -0.20 -5.40 2.27
N ALA A 254 0.16 -6.22 1.28
CA ALA A 254 0.94 -5.80 0.12
C ALA A 254 0.36 -4.59 -0.64
N ARG A 255 -0.98 -4.47 -0.72
CA ARG A 255 -1.68 -3.38 -1.41
C ARG A 255 -1.84 -2.10 -0.57
N LEU A 256 -1.37 -2.08 0.67
CA LEU A 256 -1.43 -0.90 1.53
C LEU A 256 -0.24 0.03 1.22
N SER A 257 -0.53 1.27 0.84
CA SER A 257 0.47 2.28 0.48
C SER A 257 0.97 3.13 1.66
N VAL A 258 0.15 3.25 2.71
CA VAL A 258 0.49 3.92 3.97
C VAL A 258 0.29 2.92 5.09
N SER A 259 1.37 2.54 5.77
CA SER A 259 1.34 1.54 6.83
C SER A 259 1.97 2.06 8.11
N LYS A 260 1.45 1.61 9.25
CA LYS A 260 2.06 1.83 10.56
C LYS A 260 3.34 1.01 10.67
N VAL A 261 4.34 1.60 11.33
CA VAL A 261 5.59 0.96 11.74
C VAL A 261 5.62 0.98 13.26
N SER A 262 5.83 -0.16 13.89
CA SER A 262 5.97 -0.21 15.35
C SER A 262 7.30 0.42 15.79
N SER A 263 7.42 0.86 17.04
CA SER A 263 8.69 1.38 17.56
C SER A 263 9.81 0.35 17.51
N ASP A 264 9.50 -0.95 17.62
CA ASP A 264 10.49 -2.03 17.50
C ASP A 264 10.96 -2.21 16.06
N GLU A 265 10.03 -2.16 15.10
CA GLU A 265 10.34 -2.20 13.67
C GLU A 265 11.17 -0.98 13.24
N TRP A 266 10.82 0.20 13.73
CA TRP A 266 11.55 1.44 13.48
C TRP A 266 12.98 1.35 13.99
N ARG A 267 13.17 1.01 15.28
CA ARG A 267 14.49 0.88 15.90
C ARG A 267 15.35 -0.16 15.19
N PHE A 268 14.76 -1.28 14.80
CA PHE A 268 15.47 -2.31 14.04
C PHE A 268 15.97 -1.77 12.70
N LEU A 269 15.09 -1.15 11.91
CA LEU A 269 15.45 -0.61 10.60
C LEU A 269 16.45 0.55 10.70
N VAL A 270 16.31 1.44 11.68
CA VAL A 270 17.30 2.49 11.97
C VAL A 270 18.65 1.88 12.31
N GLY A 271 18.70 0.84 13.14
CA GLY A 271 19.95 0.13 13.45
C GLY A 271 20.62 -0.48 12.21
N GLU A 272 19.85 -1.00 11.24
CA GLU A 272 20.39 -1.46 9.96
C GLU A 272 20.89 -0.29 9.09
N MET A 273 20.22 0.87 9.11
CA MET A 273 20.71 2.09 8.44
C MET A 273 22.04 2.55 9.02
N GLU A 274 22.17 2.55 10.35
CA GLU A 274 23.41 2.93 11.04
C GLU A 274 24.56 1.97 10.73
N LYS A 275 24.29 0.66 10.68
CA LYS A 275 25.28 -0.33 10.22
C LYS A 275 25.73 -0.09 8.78
N ASN A 276 24.84 0.42 7.94
CA ASN A 276 25.13 0.83 6.56
C ASN A 276 25.82 2.20 6.45
N GLY A 277 26.13 2.84 7.58
CA GLY A 277 26.90 4.07 7.66
C GLY A 277 26.08 5.36 7.56
N ASP A 278 24.75 5.28 7.66
CA ASP A 278 23.89 6.44 7.87
C ASP A 278 23.97 6.91 9.33
N VAL A 279 23.84 8.21 9.57
CA VAL A 279 23.71 8.78 10.91
C VAL A 279 22.31 9.34 11.01
N ILE A 280 21.42 8.65 11.72
CA ILE A 280 20.01 9.04 11.83
C ILE A 280 19.85 9.97 13.03
N LYS A 281 19.28 11.14 12.79
CA LYS A 281 18.88 12.06 13.86
C LYS A 281 17.37 11.94 14.03
N GLU A 282 16.95 11.44 15.19
CA GLU A 282 15.54 11.39 15.60
C GLU A 282 15.06 12.74 16.13
#